data_AF-A0A967L9G9-F1
#
_entry.id   AF-A0A967L9G9-F1
#
_cell.length_a   1.000
_cell.length_b   1.000
_cell.length_c   1.000
_cell.angle_alpha   90.00
_cell.angle_beta   90.00
_cell.angle_gamma   90.00
#
_symmetry.space_group_name_H-M   'P 1'
#
loop_
_entity.id
_entity.type
_entity.pdbx_description
1 polymer ?
#
loop_
_entity_poly.entity_id
_entity_poly.type
_entity_poly.pdbx_seq_one_letter_code
_entity_poly.pdbx_strand_id
1 'polypeptide(L)'
;YSTDPELAGPLTVGTLAAGLADPEGLAVDAAGNIYLAERDTHKILRIDPAGTVTDFAGSGVAGFADGPGATAQFDHPVDIAIDALGNLYVADELNHRIRKVTPAGEVSTMAGSGLAGFADNPIATNGEFLFPCG
;
A
#
# COMPACT_ATOMS: atom_id res chain seq x y z
N TYR A 1 36.35 -18.97 11.75
CA TYR A 1 35.58 -19.83 10.84
C TYR A 1 34.41 -20.36 11.65
N SER A 2 33.19 -19.89 11.39
CA SER A 2 32.01 -20.29 12.16
C SER A 2 31.60 -21.71 11.79
N THR A 3 31.18 -22.52 12.77
CA THR A 3 30.67 -23.90 12.60
C THR A 3 29.15 -23.95 12.60
N ASP A 4 28.50 -22.82 12.34
CA ASP A 4 27.05 -22.70 12.32
C ASP A 4 26.48 -23.28 11.01
N PRO A 5 25.71 -24.38 11.06
CA PRO A 5 25.16 -25.04 9.87
C PRO A 5 24.05 -24.24 9.18
N GLU A 6 23.52 -23.16 9.77
CA GLU A 6 22.57 -22.25 9.11
C GLU A 6 23.26 -21.19 8.23
N LEU A 7 24.58 -21.06 8.29
CA LEU A 7 25.35 -20.09 7.51
C LEU A 7 25.70 -20.60 6.09
N ALA A 8 24.76 -21.28 5.43
CA ALA A 8 24.92 -21.81 4.08
C ALA A 8 24.73 -20.70 3.03
N GLY A 9 25.72 -19.82 2.90
CA GLY A 9 25.78 -18.77 1.87
C GLY A 9 24.76 -17.63 2.08
N PRO A 10 24.93 -16.47 1.42
CA PRO A 10 23.82 -15.55 1.30
C PRO A 10 22.69 -16.31 0.61
N LEU A 11 21.50 -16.34 1.21
CA LEU A 11 20.28 -16.70 0.49
C LEU A 11 20.33 -15.89 -0.80
N THR A 12 20.38 -16.56 -1.95
CA THR A 12 20.34 -15.88 -3.24
C THR A 12 19.00 -15.17 -3.29
N VAL A 13 18.98 -13.89 -2.92
CA VAL A 13 17.80 -13.05 -3.09
C VAL A 13 17.64 -12.95 -4.60
N GLY A 14 16.73 -13.75 -5.15
CA GLY A 14 16.28 -13.57 -6.50
C GLY A 14 15.85 -12.12 -6.64
N THR A 15 16.40 -11.41 -7.60
CA THR A 15 16.12 -9.99 -7.76
C THR A 15 14.63 -9.82 -8.05
N LEU A 16 13.86 -9.39 -7.06
CA LEU A 16 12.45 -9.02 -7.20
C LEU A 16 12.25 -7.73 -8.03
N ALA A 17 13.33 -7.12 -8.52
CA ALA A 17 13.33 -5.83 -9.20
C ALA A 17 12.70 -5.83 -10.61
N ALA A 18 12.23 -6.97 -11.13
CA ALA A 18 11.52 -7.01 -12.40
C ALA A 18 10.03 -6.66 -12.16
N GLY A 19 9.66 -5.39 -12.37
CA GLY A 19 8.26 -4.95 -12.40
C GLY A 19 7.87 -3.88 -11.39
N LEU A 20 8.80 -3.45 -10.52
CA LEU A 20 8.61 -2.27 -9.67
C LEU A 20 8.95 -1.01 -10.47
N ALA A 21 8.12 0.04 -10.35
CA ALA A 21 8.30 1.27 -11.12
C ALA A 21 8.75 2.43 -10.25
N ASP A 22 8.08 2.64 -9.12
CA ASP A 22 8.41 3.66 -8.13
C ASP A 22 7.79 3.28 -6.76
N PRO A 23 8.37 2.29 -6.07
CA PRO A 23 7.86 1.86 -4.77
C PRO A 23 8.29 2.83 -3.67
N GLU A 24 7.34 3.41 -2.94
CA GLU A 24 7.63 4.36 -1.86
C GLU A 24 7.49 3.75 -0.45
N GLY A 25 6.28 3.33 -0.06
CA GLY A 25 6.00 2.76 1.26
C GLY A 25 5.71 1.26 1.24
N LEU A 26 6.02 0.58 2.34
CA LEU A 26 5.76 -0.85 2.50
C LEU A 26 5.28 -1.21 3.90
N ALA A 27 4.49 -2.29 3.97
CA ALA A 27 4.10 -2.94 5.21
C ALA A 27 4.27 -4.46 5.10
N VAL A 28 4.49 -5.13 6.23
CA VAL A 28 4.64 -6.60 6.28
C VAL A 28 3.59 -7.18 7.22
N ASP A 29 2.86 -8.20 6.76
CA ASP A 29 1.88 -8.89 7.61
C ASP A 29 2.51 -10.00 8.47
N ALA A 30 1.74 -10.59 9.37
CA ALA A 30 2.20 -11.67 10.25
C ALA A 30 2.53 -12.97 9.51
N ALA A 31 2.10 -13.13 8.26
CA ALA A 31 2.42 -14.27 7.41
C ALA A 31 3.70 -14.03 6.57
N GLY A 32 4.28 -12.82 6.66
CA GLY A 32 5.48 -12.43 5.91
C GLY A 32 5.20 -11.93 4.49
N ASN A 33 3.95 -11.63 4.13
CA ASN A 33 3.66 -10.95 2.88
C ASN A 33 4.05 -9.47 3.00
N ILE A 34 4.67 -8.94 1.94
CA ILE A 34 5.00 -7.52 1.82
C ILE A 34 3.93 -6.86 0.96
N TYR A 35 3.38 -5.76 1.45
CA TYR A 35 2.49 -4.87 0.71
C TYR A 35 3.26 -3.62 0.35
N LEU A 36 3.16 -3.17 -0.91
CA LEU A 36 3.99 -2.11 -1.45
C LEU A 36 3.12 -1.07 -2.16
N ALA A 37 3.33 0.21 -1.88
CA ALA A 37 2.72 1.31 -2.61
C ALA A 37 3.57 1.63 -3.84
N GLU A 38 3.03 1.36 -5.02
CA GLU A 38 3.64 1.72 -6.30
C GLU A 38 3.05 3.04 -6.79
N ARG A 39 3.79 4.10 -6.55
CA ARG A 39 3.34 5.48 -6.72
C ARG A 39 2.91 5.76 -8.16
N ASP A 40 3.82 5.55 -9.09
CA ASP A 40 3.64 5.88 -10.51
C ASP A 40 2.72 4.92 -11.25
N THR A 41 2.46 3.74 -10.69
CA THR A 41 1.50 2.80 -11.28
C THR A 41 0.16 2.77 -10.57
N HIS A 42 -0.04 3.62 -9.56
CA HIS A 42 -1.31 3.81 -8.84
C HIS A 42 -1.89 2.51 -8.28
N LYS A 43 -1.01 1.61 -7.82
CA LYS A 43 -1.36 0.28 -7.34
C LYS A 43 -0.73 -0.02 -6.00
N ILE A 44 -1.36 -0.95 -5.30
CA ILE A 44 -0.81 -1.65 -4.15
C ILE A 44 -0.45 -3.04 -4.61
N LEU A 45 0.83 -3.40 -4.50
CA LEU A 45 1.31 -4.74 -4.80
C LEU A 45 1.36 -5.57 -3.52
N ARG A 46 1.21 -6.88 -3.67
CA ARG A 46 1.52 -7.87 -2.64
C ARG A 46 2.61 -8.80 -3.14
N ILE A 47 3.61 -9.03 -2.30
CA ILE A 47 4.71 -9.96 -2.51
C ILE A 47 4.61 -11.05 -1.45
N ASP A 48 4.53 -12.30 -1.87
CA ASP A 48 4.51 -13.43 -0.93
C ASP A 48 5.94 -13.84 -0.48
N PRO A 49 6.10 -14.66 0.58
CA PRO A 49 7.41 -15.14 1.02
C PRO A 49 8.18 -15.98 -0.01
N ALA A 50 7.52 -16.45 -1.07
CA ALA A 50 8.17 -17.13 -2.20
C ALA A 50 8.68 -16.16 -3.27
N GLY A 51 8.41 -14.85 -3.12
CA GLY A 51 8.81 -13.79 -4.03
C GLY A 51 7.84 -13.55 -5.18
N THR A 52 6.62 -14.08 -5.13
CA THR A 52 5.60 -13.83 -6.16
C THR A 52 4.99 -12.46 -5.98
N VAL A 53 5.07 -11.61 -7.03
CA VAL A 53 4.45 -10.29 -7.05
C VAL A 53 3.05 -10.38 -7.68
N THR A 54 2.06 -9.79 -7.01
CA THR A 54 0.67 -9.72 -7.49
C THR A 54 0.08 -8.34 -7.26
N ASP A 55 -0.77 -7.86 -8.17
CA ASP A 55 -1.61 -6.68 -7.94
C ASP A 55 -2.62 -7.01 -6.83
N PHE A 56 -2.59 -6.26 -5.74
CA PHE A 56 -3.51 -6.44 -4.61
C PHE A 56 -4.71 -5.50 -4.70
N ALA A 57 -4.48 -4.23 -5.02
CA ALA A 57 -5.53 -3.24 -5.24
C ALA A 57 -5.06 -2.11 -6.16
N GLY A 58 -6.01 -1.43 -6.81
CA GLY A 58 -5.78 -0.36 -7.76
C GLY A 58 -5.92 -0.84 -9.20
N SER A 59 -6.67 -0.12 -10.01
CA SER A 59 -6.86 -0.43 -11.45
C SER A 59 -5.66 -0.07 -12.32
N GLY A 60 -4.66 0.62 -11.75
CA GLY A 60 -3.51 1.15 -12.50
C GLY A 60 -3.77 2.47 -13.23
N VAL A 61 -4.94 3.07 -13.03
CA VAL A 61 -5.32 4.37 -13.57
C VAL A 61 -5.41 5.38 -12.43
N ALA A 62 -4.72 6.51 -12.57
CA ALA A 62 -4.82 7.63 -11.65
C ALA A 62 -6.27 8.11 -11.52
N GLY A 63 -6.74 8.25 -10.29
CA GLY A 63 -8.07 8.79 -10.02
C GLY A 63 -8.58 8.38 -8.65
N PHE A 64 -9.87 8.59 -8.44
CA PHE A 64 -10.54 8.26 -7.19
C PHE A 64 -11.76 7.38 -7.43
N ALA A 65 -11.71 6.15 -6.92
CA ALA A 65 -12.84 5.25 -6.85
C ALA A 65 -12.67 4.29 -5.67
N ASP A 66 -13.70 4.21 -4.82
CA ASP A 66 -13.87 3.15 -3.83
C ASP A 66 -14.49 1.90 -4.49
N GLY A 67 -14.47 0.76 -3.78
CA GLY A 67 -15.05 -0.50 -4.22
C GLY A 67 -14.02 -1.64 -4.32
N PRO A 68 -14.30 -2.69 -5.12
CA PRO A 68 -13.40 -3.83 -5.26
C PRO A 68 -12.02 -3.40 -5.77
N GLY A 69 -10.95 -4.01 -5.22
CA GLY A 69 -9.56 -3.62 -5.48
C GLY A 69 -9.17 -3.61 -6.96
N ALA A 70 -9.74 -4.50 -7.77
CA ALA A 70 -9.49 -4.53 -9.22
C ALA A 70 -10.04 -3.30 -9.98
N THR A 71 -11.02 -2.59 -9.40
CA THR A 71 -11.68 -1.42 -10.00
C THR A 71 -11.44 -0.12 -9.25
N ALA A 72 -10.99 -0.21 -8.00
CA ALA A 72 -10.64 0.96 -7.19
C ALA A 72 -9.54 1.78 -7.86
N GLN A 73 -9.53 3.08 -7.60
CA GLN A 73 -8.52 4.01 -8.12
C GLN A 73 -7.86 4.75 -6.97
N PHE A 74 -6.53 4.83 -7.10
CA PHE A 74 -5.63 5.64 -6.28
C PHE A 74 -4.98 6.69 -7.19
N ASP A 75 -4.42 7.72 -6.60
CA ASP A 75 -3.66 8.75 -7.28
C ASP A 75 -2.38 9.01 -6.49
N HIS A 76 -1.31 8.38 -6.96
CA HIS A 76 0.02 8.33 -6.32
C HIS A 76 -0.06 7.88 -4.85
N PRO A 77 -0.34 6.59 -4.58
CA PRO A 77 -0.23 6.07 -3.22
C PRO A 77 1.24 6.09 -2.79
N VAL A 78 1.53 6.61 -1.60
CA VAL A 78 2.92 6.85 -1.14
C VAL A 78 3.29 6.03 0.08
N ASP A 79 2.32 5.63 0.91
CA ASP A 79 2.62 4.86 2.12
C ASP A 79 1.52 3.87 2.51
N ILE A 80 1.89 2.85 3.29
CA ILE A 80 1.03 1.76 3.75
C ILE A 80 1.34 1.42 5.21
N ALA A 81 0.30 1.37 6.04
CA ALA A 81 0.33 0.71 7.34
C ALA A 81 -0.63 -0.48 7.39
N ILE A 82 -0.39 -1.45 8.28
CA ILE A 82 -1.24 -2.64 8.45
C ILE A 82 -1.69 -2.81 9.90
N ASP A 83 -2.95 -3.15 10.11
CA ASP A 83 -3.48 -3.49 11.44
C ASP A 83 -3.39 -4.99 11.77
N ALA A 84 -3.71 -5.35 13.01
CA ALA A 84 -3.69 -6.75 13.47
C ALA A 84 -4.73 -7.66 12.79
N LEU A 85 -5.71 -7.10 12.08
CA LEU A 85 -6.70 -7.83 11.30
C LEU A 85 -6.28 -7.96 9.82
N GLY A 86 -5.14 -7.41 9.45
CA GLY A 86 -4.63 -7.41 8.07
C GLY A 86 -5.26 -6.35 7.18
N ASN A 87 -5.96 -5.36 7.72
CA ASN A 87 -6.40 -4.22 6.90
C ASN A 87 -5.21 -3.31 6.63
N LEU A 88 -5.08 -2.89 5.38
CA LEU A 88 -4.11 -1.88 4.95
C LEU A 88 -4.72 -0.49 5.05
N TYR A 89 -3.91 0.47 5.46
CA TYR A 89 -4.21 1.89 5.45
C TYR A 89 -3.21 2.56 4.53
N VAL A 90 -3.72 3.11 3.43
CA VAL A 90 -2.94 3.64 2.32
C VAL A 90 -3.05 5.16 2.34
N ALA A 91 -1.91 5.83 2.30
CA ALA A 91 -1.84 7.27 2.05
C ALA A 91 -1.96 7.50 0.54
N ASP A 92 -3.12 7.99 0.10
CA ASP A 92 -3.47 8.24 -1.29
C ASP A 92 -3.25 9.73 -1.59
N GLU A 93 -1.99 10.07 -1.90
CA GLU A 93 -1.39 11.39 -1.73
C GLU A 93 -2.16 12.48 -2.48
N LEU A 94 -2.33 12.32 -3.79
CA LEU A 94 -2.96 13.33 -4.65
C LEU A 94 -4.49 13.28 -4.58
N ASN A 95 -5.04 12.24 -3.98
CA ASN A 95 -6.45 12.18 -3.63
C ASN A 95 -6.75 12.78 -2.25
N HIS A 96 -5.74 13.25 -1.51
CA HIS A 96 -5.89 13.88 -0.20
C HIS A 96 -6.69 13.03 0.81
N ARG A 97 -6.47 11.71 0.78
CA ARG A 97 -7.23 10.74 1.57
C ARG A 97 -6.35 9.67 2.20
N ILE A 98 -6.81 9.16 3.34
CA ILE A 98 -6.37 7.87 3.86
C ILE A 98 -7.40 6.83 3.45
N ARG A 99 -6.96 5.83 2.70
CA ARG A 99 -7.81 4.76 2.17
C ARG A 99 -7.58 3.49 2.98
N LYS A 100 -8.62 2.68 3.15
CA LYS A 100 -8.55 1.38 3.80
C LYS A 100 -8.76 0.28 2.77
N VAL A 101 -7.88 -0.72 2.75
CA VAL A 101 -8.01 -1.93 1.95
C VAL A 101 -8.17 -3.13 2.88
N THR A 102 -9.26 -3.88 2.73
CA THR A 102 -9.49 -5.09 3.54
C THR A 102 -8.69 -6.28 3.00
N PRO A 103 -8.47 -7.37 3.77
CA PRO A 103 -7.86 -8.59 3.26
C PRO A 103 -8.59 -9.21 2.05
N ALA A 104 -9.89 -8.92 1.90
CA ALA A 104 -10.70 -9.35 0.75
C ALA A 104 -10.51 -8.46 -0.49
N GLY A 105 -9.69 -7.40 -0.40
CA GLY A 105 -9.41 -6.47 -1.48
C GLY A 105 -10.43 -5.33 -1.64
N GLU A 106 -11.39 -5.17 -0.72
CA GLU A 106 -12.34 -4.04 -0.79
C GLU A 106 -11.67 -2.74 -0.33
N VAL A 107 -11.78 -1.68 -1.12
CA VAL A 107 -11.20 -0.34 -0.87
C VAL A 107 -12.29 0.64 -0.44
N SER A 108 -12.02 1.40 0.62
CA SER A 108 -12.91 2.44 1.13
C SER A 108 -12.13 3.67 1.61
N THR A 109 -12.79 4.82 1.69
CA THR A 109 -12.21 6.03 2.31
C THR A 109 -12.36 5.97 3.84
N MET A 110 -11.22 6.04 4.56
CA MET A 110 -11.18 6.06 6.02
C MET A 110 -11.20 7.49 6.56
N ALA A 111 -10.45 8.39 5.93
CA ALA A 111 -10.36 9.80 6.30
C ALA A 111 -9.99 10.68 5.10
N GLY A 112 -10.31 11.98 5.19
CA GLY A 112 -10.05 12.95 4.14
C GLY A 112 -11.24 13.18 3.22
N SER A 113 -11.53 14.45 2.94
CA SER A 113 -12.62 14.89 2.06
C SER A 113 -12.26 14.79 0.58
N GLY A 114 -10.96 14.73 0.28
CA GLY A 114 -10.42 14.91 -1.07
C GLY A 114 -10.09 16.35 -1.43
N LEU A 115 -10.30 17.29 -0.51
CA LEU A 115 -9.82 18.65 -0.67
C LEU A 115 -8.43 18.78 -0.03
N ALA A 116 -7.54 19.42 -0.76
CA ALA A 116 -6.22 19.84 -0.29
C ALA A 116 -6.37 20.87 0.84
N GLY A 117 -5.87 20.55 2.04
CA GLY A 117 -5.95 21.47 3.17
C GLY A 117 -5.42 20.91 4.49
N PHE A 118 -5.76 21.60 5.58
CA PHE A 118 -5.35 21.26 6.94
C PHE A 118 -6.52 21.37 7.94
N ALA A 119 -7.75 21.28 7.45
CA ALA A 119 -8.93 21.49 8.25
C ALA A 119 -9.25 20.24 9.08
N ASP A 120 -9.32 20.43 10.40
CA ASP A 120 -9.84 19.42 11.31
C ASP A 120 -11.36 19.29 11.17
N ASN A 121 -11.86 18.07 11.33
CA ASN A 121 -13.29 17.81 11.39
C ASN A 121 -13.62 16.66 12.36
N PRO A 122 -14.70 16.76 13.16
CA PRO A 122 -15.13 15.65 14.02
C PRO A 122 -15.52 14.39 13.24
N ILE A 123 -15.84 14.50 11.94
CA ILE A 123 -16.05 13.39 11.03
C ILE A 123 -14.79 13.22 10.18
N ALA A 124 -14.09 12.10 10.32
CA ALA A 124 -12.78 11.89 9.72
C ALA A 124 -12.77 12.06 8.18
N THR A 125 -13.84 11.65 7.50
CA THR A 125 -14.00 11.79 6.03
C THR A 125 -14.25 13.22 5.57
N ASN A 126 -14.44 14.17 6.48
CA ASN A 126 -14.61 15.59 6.17
C ASN A 126 -13.39 16.43 6.54
N GLY A 127 -12.36 15.83 7.16
CA GLY A 127 -11.08 16.50 7.36
C GLY A 127 -10.38 16.75 6.03
N GLU A 128 -9.47 17.71 5.99
CA GLU A 128 -8.68 18.03 4.79
C GLU A 128 -7.22 17.69 5.02
N PHE A 129 -6.58 17.07 4.02
CA PHE A 129 -5.16 16.74 4.02
C PHE A 129 -4.50 17.38 2.82
N LEU A 130 -3.28 17.90 2.97
CA LEU A 130 -2.57 18.51 1.85
C LEU A 130 -1.80 17.45 1.05
N PHE A 131 -0.97 16.64 1.70
CA PHE A 131 -0.26 15.51 1.12
C PHE A 131 -0.10 14.46 2.23
N PRO A 132 -1.08 13.55 2.42
CA PRO A 132 -0.96 12.54 3.45
C PRO A 132 0.22 11.62 3.15
N CYS A 133 1.07 11.38 4.15
CA CYS A 133 2.19 10.44 4.16
C CYS A 133 2.38 9.93 5.61
N GLY A 134 3.23 8.91 5.80
CA GLY A 134 3.54 8.31 7.11
C GLY A 134 4.96 8.53 7.59
#